data_AF-A0A7Y5KFK9-F1
#
_entry.id   AF-A0A7Y5KFK9-F1
#
_cell.length_a   1.000
_cell.length_b   1.000
_cell.length_c   1.000
_cell.angle_alpha   90.00
_cell.angle_beta   90.00
_cell.angle_gamma   90.00
#
_symmetry.space_group_name_H-M   'P 1'
#
loop_
_entity.id
_entity.type
_entity.pdbx_description
1 polymer ?
#
loop_
_entity_poly.entity_id
_entity_poly.type
_entity_poly.pdbx_seq_one_letter_code
_entity_poly.pdbx_strand_id
1 'polypeptide(L)'
;MPWSLEIYHIGLESSGDSTLIIAKDDTPPPPVRVRAMLIDGGRLNQAAAMVHPLITATVGLNRVDVMVVTHYDEDHLQGIRGLLQMNSPVYDNALLFDQGEPGDIPNNNQGPYEERINFRPANREDRYQVYLNAIRQRGNRIRVTASVDSQNRPAVNNNWRNADWLIGKEIFWAEALRFDMDGNYDPDGRYRADRTILPPAQRAGGSWNVNGDPINLFGNVLIPAGAPTVRCIACNQYVQGQANLVGGVGGAADDLKNRKSLIFLLQ
;
A
#
# COMPACT_ATOMS: atom_id res chain seq x y z
N MET A 1 1.36 27.22 3.40
CA MET A 1 2.67 26.73 3.88
C MET A 1 3.28 25.95 2.73
N PRO A 2 4.47 26.29 2.23
CA PRO A 2 4.99 25.66 1.03
C PRO A 2 5.50 24.25 1.36
N TRP A 3 4.88 23.26 0.75
CA TRP A 3 5.45 21.92 0.64
C TRP A 3 6.20 21.84 -0.69
N SER A 4 7.36 21.21 -0.70
CA SER A 4 8.01 20.76 -1.92
C SER A 4 7.62 19.32 -2.23
N LEU A 5 7.50 19.02 -3.52
CA LEU A 5 7.12 17.72 -4.06
C LEU A 5 8.16 17.30 -5.10
N GLU A 6 8.80 16.16 -4.88
CA GLU A 6 9.78 15.55 -5.78
C GLU A 6 9.21 14.23 -6.30
N ILE A 7 9.33 14.00 -7.62
CA ILE A 7 8.87 12.78 -8.27
C ILE A 7 10.00 12.24 -9.12
N TYR A 8 10.39 11.00 -8.87
CA TYR A 8 11.41 10.28 -9.62
C TYR A 8 10.78 9.10 -10.33
N HIS A 9 10.87 9.06 -11.65
CA HIS A 9 10.58 7.85 -12.43
C HIS A 9 11.88 7.09 -12.66
N ILE A 10 11.91 5.83 -12.25
CA ILE A 10 13.11 5.00 -12.17
C ILE A 10 12.98 3.87 -13.19
N GLY A 11 14.05 3.60 -13.93
CA GLY A 11 14.09 2.42 -14.80
C GLY A 11 13.37 2.54 -16.13
N LEU A 12 13.05 3.76 -16.59
CA LEU A 12 12.33 4.03 -17.86
C LEU A 12 12.94 3.39 -19.12
N GLU A 13 14.24 3.08 -19.10
CA GLU A 13 14.93 2.42 -20.23
C GLU A 13 14.76 0.89 -20.23
N SER A 14 14.11 0.36 -19.20
CA SER A 14 13.88 -1.06 -18.99
C SER A 14 12.38 -1.27 -18.77
N SER A 15 11.86 -2.44 -19.16
CA SER A 15 10.43 -2.75 -19.09
C SER A 15 9.97 -3.01 -17.65
N GLY A 16 10.06 -2.02 -16.77
CA GLY A 16 9.52 -2.06 -15.43
C GLY A 16 9.43 -0.68 -14.83
N ASP A 17 8.29 -0.42 -14.19
CA ASP A 17 7.95 0.89 -13.68
C ASP A 17 8.25 0.97 -12.18
N SER A 18 8.88 2.06 -11.78
CA SER A 18 9.01 2.42 -10.38
C SER A 18 8.99 3.94 -10.26
N THR A 19 8.15 4.45 -9.36
CA THR A 19 8.01 5.89 -9.12
C THR A 19 8.17 6.18 -7.64
N LEU A 20 9.12 7.06 -7.29
CA LEU A 20 9.31 7.55 -5.94
C LEU A 20 8.74 8.98 -5.84
N ILE A 21 7.82 9.18 -4.90
CA ILE A 21 7.21 10.47 -4.58
C ILE A 21 7.68 10.90 -3.20
N ILE A 22 8.11 12.14 -3.05
CA ILE A 22 8.59 12.70 -1.78
C ILE A 22 7.93 14.05 -1.56
N ALA A 23 7.36 14.23 -0.37
CA ALA A 23 6.88 15.52 0.09
C ALA A 23 7.73 16.01 1.27
N LYS A 24 8.15 17.28 1.22
CA LYS A 24 8.93 17.93 2.28
C LYS A 24 8.23 19.21 2.72
N ASP A 25 8.09 19.38 4.03
CA ASP A 25 7.61 20.61 4.63
C ASP A 25 8.76 21.61 4.70
N ASP A 26 8.74 22.63 3.83
CA ASP A 26 9.83 23.61 3.73
C ASP A 26 9.73 24.72 4.81
N THR A 27 8.82 24.58 5.79
CA THR A 27 8.60 25.59 6.83
C THR A 27 9.74 25.61 7.85
N PRO A 28 10.45 26.75 8.03
CA PRO A 28 11.44 26.91 9.09
C PRO A 28 10.79 27.17 10.46
N PRO A 29 11.46 26.85 11.58
CA PRO A 29 12.69 26.09 11.73
C PRO A 29 12.41 24.57 11.93
N PRO A 30 13.41 23.69 11.78
CA PRO A 30 13.25 22.24 11.86
C PRO A 30 12.47 21.74 13.10
N PRO A 31 11.86 20.54 12.99
CA PRO A 31 12.14 19.51 11.98
C PRO A 31 11.31 19.63 10.68
N VAL A 32 12.00 19.59 9.54
CA VAL A 32 11.41 19.37 8.20
C VAL A 32 10.70 18.02 8.23
N ARG A 33 9.40 18.01 7.96
CA ARG A 33 8.64 16.77 7.80
C ARG A 33 8.91 16.22 6.41
N VAL A 34 9.39 14.99 6.32
CA VAL A 34 9.61 14.28 5.05
C VAL A 34 8.73 13.06 5.02
N ARG A 35 8.05 12.87 3.88
CA ARG A 35 7.25 11.69 3.61
C ARG A 35 7.55 11.12 2.24
N ALA A 36 7.74 9.82 2.16
CA ALA A 36 8.11 9.13 0.92
C ALA A 36 7.16 7.98 0.60
N MET A 37 6.78 7.89 -0.68
CA MET A 37 5.98 6.81 -1.24
C MET A 37 6.70 6.22 -2.44
N LEU A 38 6.84 4.89 -2.47
CA LEU A 38 7.32 4.15 -3.63
C LEU A 38 6.16 3.42 -4.28
N ILE A 39 5.87 3.72 -5.55
CA ILE A 39 4.88 3.04 -6.37
C ILE A 39 5.64 2.13 -7.33
N ASP A 40 5.43 0.83 -7.17
CA ASP A 40 6.10 -0.25 -7.88
C ASP A 40 7.63 -0.21 -7.73
N GLY A 41 8.28 -1.32 -8.04
CA GLY A 41 9.72 -1.47 -7.82
C GLY A 41 10.48 -1.82 -9.10
N GLY A 42 9.79 -1.90 -10.23
CA GLY A 42 10.37 -2.49 -11.42
C GLY A 42 10.54 -4.01 -11.29
N ARG A 43 11.51 -4.54 -12.04
CA ARG A 43 11.98 -5.93 -11.98
C ARG A 43 12.87 -6.21 -10.77
N LEU A 44 12.99 -7.48 -10.40
CA LEU A 44 13.79 -7.92 -9.24
C LEU A 44 15.24 -7.38 -9.24
N ASN A 45 15.92 -7.42 -10.38
CA ASN A 45 17.31 -7.00 -10.50
C ASN A 45 17.49 -5.48 -10.39
N GLN A 46 16.45 -4.68 -10.67
CA GLN A 46 16.49 -3.23 -10.54
C GLN A 46 16.39 -2.76 -9.09
N ALA A 47 15.81 -3.56 -8.19
CA ALA A 47 15.72 -3.23 -6.77
C ALA A 47 17.09 -2.85 -6.20
N ALA A 48 18.09 -3.73 -6.36
CA ALA A 48 19.44 -3.51 -5.82
C ALA A 48 20.30 -2.62 -6.72
N ALA A 49 20.11 -2.69 -8.04
CA ALA A 49 20.96 -1.97 -8.99
C ALA A 49 20.58 -0.50 -9.19
N MET A 50 19.31 -0.14 -8.99
CA MET A 50 18.79 1.19 -9.35
C MET A 50 17.96 1.82 -8.24
N VAL A 51 16.89 1.12 -7.79
CA VAL A 51 15.89 1.73 -6.90
C VAL A 51 16.47 1.99 -5.51
N HIS A 52 17.13 1.01 -4.90
CA HIS A 52 17.72 1.18 -3.56
C HIS A 52 18.86 2.21 -3.51
N PRO A 53 19.83 2.22 -4.45
CA PRO A 53 20.84 3.27 -4.51
C PRO A 53 20.24 4.66 -4.69
N LEU A 54 19.22 4.83 -5.54
CA LEU A 54 18.55 6.12 -5.68
C LEU A 54 17.94 6.59 -4.35
N ILE A 55 17.15 5.73 -3.69
CA ILE A 55 16.47 6.06 -2.43
C ILE A 55 17.49 6.43 -1.34
N THR A 56 18.56 5.66 -1.19
CA THR A 56 19.46 5.75 -0.04
C THR A 56 20.69 6.62 -0.25
N ALA A 57 21.31 6.57 -1.43
CA ALA A 57 22.56 7.27 -1.71
C ALA A 57 22.32 8.59 -2.46
N THR A 58 21.36 8.64 -3.39
CA THR A 58 21.08 9.86 -4.16
C THR A 58 20.15 10.81 -3.41
N VAL A 59 19.00 10.30 -2.97
CA VAL A 59 17.99 11.09 -2.25
C VAL A 59 18.31 11.20 -0.76
N GLY A 60 18.94 10.16 -0.18
CA GLY A 60 19.32 10.15 1.23
C GLY A 60 18.16 9.84 2.19
N LEU A 61 17.13 9.11 1.73
CA LEU A 61 16.03 8.70 2.61
C LEU A 61 16.49 7.61 3.57
N ASN A 62 16.15 7.79 4.84
CA ASN A 62 16.31 6.78 5.88
C ASN A 62 15.07 5.89 6.06
N ARG A 63 13.95 6.23 5.40
CA ARG A 63 12.70 5.47 5.43
C ARG A 63 11.86 5.72 4.17
N VAL A 64 11.06 4.71 3.81
CA VAL A 64 9.92 4.82 2.89
C VAL A 64 8.66 4.54 3.70
N ASP A 65 7.72 5.48 3.70
CA ASP A 65 6.53 5.44 4.56
C ASP A 65 5.42 4.58 3.95
N VAL A 66 5.27 4.65 2.62
CA VAL A 66 4.25 3.94 1.87
C VAL A 66 4.89 3.23 0.68
N MET A 67 4.55 1.96 0.47
CA MET A 67 4.89 1.20 -0.72
C MET A 67 3.60 0.74 -1.39
N VAL A 68 3.52 0.90 -2.70
CA VAL A 68 2.36 0.50 -3.50
C VAL A 68 2.80 -0.51 -4.53
N VAL A 69 2.03 -1.58 -4.70
CA VAL A 69 2.11 -2.48 -5.84
C VAL A 69 0.82 -2.31 -6.63
N THR A 70 0.92 -1.69 -7.81
CA THR A 70 -0.25 -1.40 -8.65
C THR A 70 -0.87 -2.68 -9.19
N HIS A 71 -0.04 -3.64 -9.62
CA HIS A 71 -0.42 -4.99 -10.00
C HIS A 71 0.70 -6.01 -9.81
N TYR A 72 0.36 -7.29 -9.92
CA TYR A 72 1.25 -8.40 -9.56
C TYR A 72 2.15 -8.91 -10.68
N ASP A 73 2.29 -8.14 -11.76
CA ASP A 73 3.19 -8.49 -12.84
C ASP A 73 4.66 -8.39 -12.40
N GLU A 74 5.51 -9.08 -13.17
CA GLU A 74 6.91 -9.30 -12.83
C GLU A 74 7.70 -8.02 -12.66
N ASP A 75 7.37 -7.02 -13.46
CA ASP A 75 8.05 -5.76 -13.61
C ASP A 75 7.48 -4.65 -12.72
N HIS A 76 6.60 -5.00 -11.79
CA HIS A 76 6.08 -4.09 -10.75
C HIS A 76 6.33 -4.68 -9.35
N LEU A 77 5.82 -5.90 -9.13
CA LEU A 77 5.87 -6.58 -7.84
C LEU A 77 7.27 -7.05 -7.46
N GLN A 78 8.06 -7.53 -8.42
CA GLN A 78 9.32 -8.22 -8.08
C GLN A 78 10.39 -7.25 -7.60
N GLY A 79 10.39 -6.02 -8.07
CA GLY A 79 11.25 -4.98 -7.54
C GLY A 79 10.91 -4.65 -6.09
N ILE A 80 9.63 -4.49 -5.76
CA ILE A 80 9.17 -4.30 -4.38
C ILE A 80 9.60 -5.48 -3.51
N ARG A 81 9.39 -6.72 -3.99
CA ARG A 81 9.87 -7.93 -3.32
C ARG A 81 11.37 -7.86 -3.05
N GLY A 82 12.17 -7.50 -4.06
CA GLY A 82 13.62 -7.37 -3.94
C GLY A 82 14.02 -6.37 -2.85
N LEU A 83 13.37 -5.21 -2.80
CA LEU A 83 13.62 -4.18 -1.78
C LEU A 83 13.25 -4.67 -0.37
N LEU A 84 12.09 -5.33 -0.22
CA LEU A 84 11.63 -5.88 1.06
C LEU A 84 12.54 -6.98 1.61
N GLN A 85 13.21 -7.74 0.75
CA GLN A 85 14.19 -8.77 1.13
C GLN A 85 15.57 -8.21 1.49
N MET A 86 15.83 -6.93 1.22
CA MET A 86 17.10 -6.32 1.58
C MET A 86 17.24 -6.20 3.10
N ASN A 87 18.48 -6.35 3.56
CA ASN A 87 18.87 -6.01 4.93
C ASN A 87 19.01 -4.48 5.08
N SER A 88 17.91 -3.74 4.93
CA SER A 88 17.87 -2.28 5.04
C SER A 88 16.69 -1.80 5.89
N PRO A 89 16.92 -0.93 6.89
CA PRO A 89 15.86 -0.40 7.74
C PRO A 89 14.90 0.53 7.00
N VAL A 90 15.28 1.01 5.81
CA VAL A 90 14.50 1.96 5.01
C VAL A 90 13.08 1.47 4.71
N TYR A 91 12.89 0.15 4.58
CA TYR A 91 11.62 -0.46 4.23
C TYR A 91 10.94 -1.17 5.41
N ASP A 92 11.52 -1.15 6.60
CA ASP A 92 11.09 -2.00 7.71
C ASP A 92 9.75 -1.59 8.29
N ASN A 93 9.34 -0.34 8.11
CA ASN A 93 8.11 0.17 8.68
C ASN A 93 7.14 0.66 7.61
N ALA A 94 7.26 0.24 6.35
CA ALA A 94 6.38 0.73 5.29
C ALA A 94 4.92 0.25 5.46
N LEU A 95 3.97 1.11 5.09
CA LEU A 95 2.58 0.71 4.82
C LEU A 95 2.50 0.20 3.38
N LEU A 96 1.99 -1.01 3.17
CA LEU A 96 1.88 -1.62 1.85
C LEU A 96 0.45 -1.62 1.36
N PHE A 97 0.24 -1.08 0.16
CA PHE A 97 -1.02 -1.08 -0.56
C PHE A 97 -0.88 -1.89 -1.85
N ASP A 98 -1.84 -2.75 -2.12
CA ASP A 98 -1.93 -3.53 -3.34
C ASP A 98 -3.39 -3.89 -3.64
N GLN A 99 -3.62 -4.72 -4.65
CA GLN A 99 -4.97 -5.07 -5.13
C GLN A 99 -5.83 -5.83 -4.12
N GLY A 100 -5.23 -6.35 -3.05
CA GLY A 100 -5.85 -7.31 -2.15
C GLY A 100 -5.47 -8.74 -2.45
N GLU A 101 -6.18 -9.69 -1.87
CA GLU A 101 -5.89 -11.11 -1.98
C GLU A 101 -6.47 -11.69 -3.28
N PRO A 102 -5.63 -12.21 -4.20
CA PRO A 102 -6.09 -12.88 -5.40
C PRO A 102 -6.51 -14.33 -5.11
N GLY A 103 -7.33 -14.87 -6.03
CA GLY A 103 -7.73 -16.28 -6.07
C GLY A 103 -8.94 -16.62 -5.21
N ASP A 104 -9.19 -17.92 -5.08
CA ASP A 104 -10.32 -18.46 -4.31
C ASP A 104 -10.07 -18.33 -2.80
N ILE A 105 -10.57 -17.26 -2.17
CA ILE A 105 -10.62 -17.09 -0.72
C ILE A 105 -11.68 -18.06 -0.18
N PRO A 106 -11.34 -19.00 0.72
CA PRO A 106 -12.31 -19.93 1.30
C PRO A 106 -13.35 -19.20 2.17
N ASN A 107 -14.62 -19.57 2.02
CA ASN A 107 -15.74 -19.02 2.80
C ASN A 107 -15.64 -19.28 4.31
N ASN A 108 -14.87 -20.29 4.74
CA ASN A 108 -14.80 -20.80 6.11
C ASN A 108 -13.54 -20.38 6.90
N ASN A 109 -12.73 -19.45 6.39
CA ASN A 109 -11.56 -18.93 7.13
C ASN A 109 -11.99 -17.91 8.21
N GLN A 110 -12.67 -18.42 9.24
CA GLN A 110 -13.11 -17.67 10.43
C GLN A 110 -11.98 -17.49 11.47
N GLY A 111 -10.81 -18.10 11.25
CA GLY A 111 -9.67 -18.03 12.17
C GLY A 111 -8.84 -16.73 12.10
N PRO A 112 -7.98 -16.48 13.11
CA PRO A 112 -6.98 -15.41 13.11
C PRO A 112 -6.10 -15.46 11.85
N TYR A 113 -5.48 -14.31 11.49
CA TYR A 113 -4.71 -14.13 10.24
C TYR A 113 -3.74 -15.29 9.92
N GLU A 114 -3.14 -15.90 10.95
CA GLU A 114 -2.20 -17.02 10.84
C GLU A 114 -2.84 -18.34 10.37
N GLU A 115 -4.07 -18.65 10.80
CA GLU A 115 -4.81 -19.85 10.35
C GLU A 115 -5.24 -19.73 8.88
N ARG A 116 -5.42 -18.49 8.40
CA ARG A 116 -5.70 -18.19 6.97
C ARG A 116 -4.50 -18.47 6.06
N ILE A 117 -3.31 -18.67 6.61
CA ILE A 117 -2.08 -18.96 5.84
C ILE A 117 -2.06 -20.40 5.34
N ASN A 118 -2.69 -21.34 6.07
CA ASN A 118 -2.61 -22.78 5.81
C ASN A 118 -3.71 -23.34 4.88
N PHE A 119 -4.79 -22.59 4.62
CA PHE A 119 -5.91 -22.98 3.74
C PHE A 119 -5.86 -22.28 2.37
N ARG A 120 -4.69 -22.26 1.72
CA ARG A 120 -4.50 -21.48 0.49
C ARG A 120 -4.61 -22.34 -0.78
N PRO A 121 -5.34 -21.90 -1.82
CA PRO A 121 -5.50 -22.64 -3.06
C PRO A 121 -4.18 -22.99 -3.74
N ALA A 122 -4.08 -24.19 -4.30
CA ALA A 122 -2.89 -24.71 -5.00
C ALA A 122 -2.56 -23.96 -6.32
N ASN A 123 -3.37 -22.99 -6.74
CA ASN A 123 -3.26 -22.23 -7.99
C ASN A 123 -2.82 -20.77 -7.81
N ARG A 124 -2.37 -20.35 -6.62
CA ARG A 124 -1.77 -19.01 -6.47
C ARG A 124 -0.42 -18.96 -7.18
N GLU A 125 -0.22 -17.92 -7.98
CA GLU A 125 1.08 -17.66 -8.59
C GLU A 125 2.15 -17.61 -7.49
N ASP A 126 3.17 -18.47 -7.64
CA ASP A 126 4.30 -18.61 -6.71
C ASP A 126 4.89 -17.24 -6.33
N ARG A 127 4.95 -16.35 -7.31
CA ARG A 127 5.41 -14.95 -7.20
C ARG A 127 4.73 -14.14 -6.11
N TYR A 128 3.40 -14.24 -5.99
CA TYR A 128 2.64 -13.51 -4.96
C TYR A 128 2.91 -14.05 -3.56
N GLN A 129 3.12 -15.37 -3.41
CA GLN A 129 3.48 -15.95 -2.10
C GLN A 129 4.87 -15.51 -1.66
N VAL A 130 5.85 -15.48 -2.57
CA VAL A 130 7.20 -14.97 -2.23
C VAL A 130 7.14 -13.50 -1.83
N TYR A 131 6.29 -12.68 -2.48
CA TYR A 131 6.03 -11.31 -2.05
C TYR A 131 5.45 -11.25 -0.62
N LEU A 132 4.41 -12.04 -0.31
CA LEU A 132 3.85 -12.07 1.05
C LEU A 132 4.89 -12.50 2.10
N ASN A 133 5.76 -13.45 1.76
CA ASN A 133 6.85 -13.87 2.64
C ASN A 133 7.83 -12.71 2.84
N ALA A 134 8.20 -11.98 1.79
CA ALA A 134 9.08 -10.81 1.89
C ALA A 134 8.49 -9.72 2.80
N ILE A 135 7.18 -9.49 2.79
CA ILE A 135 6.52 -8.56 3.73
C ILE A 135 6.72 -9.03 5.17
N ARG A 136 6.52 -10.33 5.45
CA ARG A 136 6.54 -10.89 6.82
C ARG A 136 7.93 -11.15 7.36
N GLN A 137 8.93 -11.25 6.50
CA GLN A 137 10.28 -11.66 6.87
C GLN A 137 10.98 -10.69 7.83
N ARG A 138 10.62 -9.41 7.80
CA ARG A 138 11.37 -8.37 8.51
C ARG A 138 10.52 -7.14 8.77
N GLY A 139 10.86 -6.45 9.85
CA GLY A 139 10.32 -5.15 10.17
C GLY A 139 8.87 -5.23 10.66
N ASN A 140 8.31 -4.06 10.90
CA ASN A 140 6.92 -3.88 11.32
C ASN A 140 6.07 -3.37 10.15
N ARG A 141 6.16 -4.10 9.03
CA ARG A 141 5.49 -3.77 7.78
C ARG A 141 4.00 -4.10 7.87
N ILE A 142 3.15 -3.17 7.45
CA ILE A 142 1.69 -3.36 7.52
C ILE A 142 1.13 -3.41 6.11
N ARG A 143 0.62 -4.58 5.70
CA ARG A 143 -0.14 -4.70 4.46
C ARG A 143 -1.60 -4.29 4.69
N VAL A 144 -1.93 -3.08 4.29
CA VAL A 144 -3.24 -2.44 4.55
C VAL A 144 -4.37 -3.15 3.80
N THR A 145 -4.08 -3.64 2.61
CA THR A 145 -5.05 -4.29 1.70
C THR A 145 -5.16 -5.81 1.91
N ALA A 146 -4.58 -6.35 2.98
CA ALA A 146 -4.56 -7.80 3.25
C ALA A 146 -5.95 -8.45 3.44
N SER A 147 -7.00 -7.65 3.65
CA SER A 147 -8.39 -8.12 3.76
C SER A 147 -9.28 -7.58 2.65
N VAL A 148 -8.72 -7.20 1.50
CA VAL A 148 -9.47 -6.84 0.29
C VAL A 148 -9.59 -8.09 -0.61
N ASP A 149 -10.80 -8.44 -1.06
CA ASP A 149 -10.99 -9.47 -2.10
C ASP A 149 -10.88 -8.80 -3.48
N SER A 150 -9.77 -9.05 -4.19
CA SER A 150 -9.51 -8.44 -5.49
C SER A 150 -10.37 -9.00 -6.63
N GLN A 151 -11.13 -10.09 -6.38
CA GLN A 151 -12.05 -10.67 -7.36
C GLN A 151 -13.49 -10.15 -7.23
N ASN A 152 -13.77 -9.32 -6.22
CA ASN A 152 -15.10 -8.80 -5.92
C ASN A 152 -16.18 -9.89 -5.89
N ARG A 153 -15.87 -11.05 -5.29
CA ARG A 153 -16.91 -12.07 -5.10
C ARG A 153 -17.92 -11.52 -4.10
N PRO A 154 -19.23 -11.84 -4.27
CA PRO A 154 -20.25 -11.43 -3.32
C PRO A 154 -19.77 -11.81 -1.92
N ALA A 155 -19.71 -10.84 -1.01
CA ALA A 155 -19.16 -11.04 0.32
C ALA A 155 -19.95 -12.12 1.07
N VAL A 156 -19.54 -13.38 0.91
CA VAL A 156 -20.08 -14.50 1.69
C VAL A 156 -19.52 -14.45 3.12
N ASN A 157 -18.55 -13.56 3.39
CA ASN A 157 -17.92 -13.36 4.68
C ASN A 157 -17.92 -11.86 5.08
N ASN A 158 -18.36 -11.56 6.31
CA ASN A 158 -18.42 -10.19 6.83
C ASN A 158 -17.05 -9.57 7.13
N ASN A 159 -15.95 -10.29 6.86
CA ASN A 159 -14.61 -9.94 7.29
C ASN A 159 -13.70 -9.43 6.15
N TRP A 160 -14.18 -9.47 4.90
CA TRP A 160 -13.42 -8.98 3.75
C TRP A 160 -14.04 -7.70 3.19
N ARG A 161 -13.18 -6.90 2.59
CA ARG A 161 -13.53 -5.69 1.86
C ARG A 161 -13.74 -6.01 0.38
N ASN A 162 -14.66 -5.28 -0.23
CA ASN A 162 -14.88 -5.31 -1.67
C ASN A 162 -13.64 -4.84 -2.43
N ALA A 163 -13.56 -5.21 -3.71
CA ALA A 163 -12.44 -4.88 -4.57
C ALA A 163 -12.29 -3.36 -4.85
N ASP A 164 -13.33 -2.58 -4.60
CA ASP A 164 -13.38 -1.13 -4.77
C ASP A 164 -13.00 -0.36 -3.48
N TRP A 165 -12.68 -1.05 -2.39
CA TRP A 165 -12.57 -0.45 -1.05
C TRP A 165 -11.57 0.70 -0.95
N LEU A 166 -10.51 0.68 -1.76
CA LEU A 166 -9.47 1.71 -1.71
C LEU A 166 -9.92 3.01 -2.40
N ILE A 167 -10.90 2.97 -3.31
CA ILE A 167 -11.33 4.17 -4.05
C ILE A 167 -11.75 5.29 -3.09
N GLY A 168 -11.32 6.49 -3.45
CA GLY A 168 -11.54 7.72 -2.71
C GLY A 168 -10.62 7.90 -1.51
N LYS A 169 -9.83 6.90 -1.10
CA LYS A 169 -8.95 7.00 0.07
C LYS A 169 -7.64 7.66 -0.28
N GLU A 170 -7.28 8.65 0.51
CA GLU A 170 -5.94 9.24 0.55
C GLU A 170 -5.01 8.26 1.29
N ILE A 171 -3.94 7.83 0.63
CA ILE A 171 -3.04 6.78 1.16
C ILE A 171 -1.68 7.32 1.56
N PHE A 172 -1.30 8.51 1.09
CA PHE A 172 0.01 9.05 1.38
C PHE A 172 0.13 9.28 2.87
N TRP A 173 -0.87 9.90 3.51
CA TRP A 173 -0.91 10.28 4.93
C TRP A 173 -1.60 9.26 5.85
N ALA A 174 -1.69 7.99 5.45
CA ALA A 174 -2.39 6.91 6.17
C ALA A 174 -1.75 6.44 7.50
N GLU A 175 -1.02 7.32 8.19
CA GLU A 175 -0.36 7.07 9.49
C GLU A 175 -1.34 6.75 10.63
N ALA A 176 -2.65 7.00 10.43
CA ALA A 176 -3.73 6.53 11.31
C ALA A 176 -3.60 5.05 11.69
N LEU A 177 -3.02 4.24 10.80
CA LEU A 177 -2.79 2.82 10.99
C LEU A 177 -1.66 2.48 11.99
N ARG A 178 -0.92 3.49 12.46
CA ARG A 178 0.18 3.35 13.42
C ARG A 178 -0.20 3.76 14.85
N PHE A 179 -1.49 3.98 15.12
CA PHE A 179 -1.95 4.18 16.49
C PHE A 179 -2.41 2.85 17.08
N ASP A 180 -1.94 2.54 18.30
CA ASP A 180 -2.42 1.36 19.04
C ASP A 180 -3.85 1.58 19.59
N MET A 181 -4.37 0.59 20.32
CA MET A 181 -5.72 0.70 20.86
C MET A 181 -5.87 1.78 21.95
N ASP A 182 -4.76 2.14 22.59
CA ASP A 182 -4.68 3.12 23.66
C ASP A 182 -4.37 4.53 23.13
N GLY A 183 -4.15 4.66 21.82
CA GLY A 183 -3.85 5.92 21.14
C GLY A 183 -2.41 6.35 21.16
N ASN A 184 -1.50 5.43 21.48
CA ASN A 184 -0.08 5.68 21.35
C ASN A 184 0.32 5.60 19.87
N TYR A 185 1.00 6.65 19.40
CA TYR A 185 1.53 6.71 18.05
C TYR A 185 2.84 5.93 17.93
N ASP A 186 2.94 5.09 16.91
CA ASP A 186 4.08 4.21 16.68
C ASP A 186 4.73 4.46 15.33
N PRO A 187 5.55 5.51 15.21
CA PRO A 187 6.20 5.83 13.95
C PRO A 187 7.07 4.67 13.45
N ASP A 188 7.53 3.79 14.35
CA ASP A 188 8.46 2.70 14.07
C ASP A 188 7.79 1.31 14.04
N GLY A 189 6.46 1.23 14.17
CA GLY A 189 5.70 -0.03 14.20
C GLY A 189 6.08 -1.00 15.33
N ARG A 190 6.80 -0.54 16.37
CA ARG A 190 7.32 -1.36 17.48
C ARG A 190 6.23 -2.06 18.31
N TYR A 191 4.96 -1.69 18.18
CA TYR A 191 3.81 -2.24 18.91
C TYR A 191 3.26 -3.56 18.38
N ARG A 192 3.99 -4.34 17.53
CA ARG A 192 4.23 -5.81 17.70
C ARG A 192 4.61 -6.60 16.44
N ALA A 193 5.53 -7.54 16.65
CA ALA A 193 5.80 -8.72 15.83
C ALA A 193 5.11 -10.02 16.33
N ASP A 194 4.34 -9.99 17.43
CA ASP A 194 3.78 -11.19 18.10
C ASP A 194 2.26 -11.21 18.28
N ARG A 195 1.53 -10.16 17.87
CA ARG A 195 0.06 -10.17 17.89
C ARG A 195 -0.47 -9.86 16.51
N THR A 196 -1.19 -10.84 15.98
CA THR A 196 -2.16 -10.77 14.89
C THR A 196 -2.60 -9.33 14.62
N ILE A 197 -1.92 -8.63 13.71
CA ILE A 197 -2.49 -7.45 13.08
C ILE A 197 -3.51 -8.00 12.08
N LEU A 198 -4.65 -8.44 12.61
CA LEU A 198 -5.89 -8.17 11.90
C LEU A 198 -5.85 -6.65 11.65
N PRO A 199 -6.10 -6.14 10.43
CA PRO A 199 -6.33 -4.71 10.27
C PRO A 199 -7.28 -4.31 11.40
N PRO A 200 -6.90 -3.36 12.27
CA PRO A 200 -7.48 -3.21 13.60
C PRO A 200 -8.98 -3.35 13.45
N ALA A 201 -9.56 -4.36 14.14
CA ALA A 201 -10.97 -4.72 14.01
C ALA A 201 -11.75 -3.41 13.92
N GLN A 202 -12.31 -3.16 12.73
CA GLN A 202 -12.69 -1.82 12.30
C GLN A 202 -13.37 -1.10 13.45
N ARG A 203 -12.67 -0.16 14.07
CA ARG A 203 -13.29 0.73 15.05
C ARG A 203 -14.43 1.41 14.33
N ALA A 204 -15.54 1.65 15.01
CA ALA A 204 -16.78 2.23 14.47
C ALA A 204 -16.63 3.64 13.84
N GLY A 205 -15.40 4.16 13.69
CA GLY A 205 -15.06 5.39 12.96
C GLY A 205 -14.09 5.23 11.77
N GLY A 206 -13.51 4.04 11.53
CA GLY A 206 -12.56 3.80 10.42
C GLY A 206 -11.20 4.52 10.55
N SER A 207 -10.22 4.14 9.72
CA SER A 207 -8.93 4.86 9.59
C SER A 207 -9.01 6.03 8.61
N TRP A 208 -10.18 6.22 7.97
CA TRP A 208 -10.50 7.30 7.05
C TRP A 208 -11.89 7.85 7.38
N ASN A 209 -12.08 9.16 7.23
CA ASN A 209 -13.40 9.80 7.35
C ASN A 209 -14.28 9.51 6.11
N VAL A 210 -15.48 10.07 6.09
CA VAL A 210 -16.44 9.94 4.96
C VAL A 210 -15.93 10.51 3.65
N ASN A 211 -14.98 11.45 3.71
CA ASN A 211 -14.34 12.04 2.54
C ASN A 211 -13.13 11.20 2.10
N GLY A 212 -12.77 10.12 2.78
CA GLY A 212 -11.59 9.33 2.45
C GLY A 212 -10.27 9.96 2.90
N ASP A 213 -10.29 10.90 3.86
CA ASP A 213 -9.07 11.45 4.45
C ASP A 213 -8.68 10.63 5.69
N PRO A 214 -7.38 10.32 5.89
CA PRO A 214 -6.93 9.57 7.05
C PRO A 214 -7.20 10.33 8.34
N ILE A 215 -7.71 9.65 9.36
CA ILE A 215 -8.06 10.23 10.66
C ILE A 215 -7.41 9.47 11.81
N ASN A 216 -7.03 10.18 12.88
CA ASN A 216 -6.58 9.53 14.11
C ASN A 216 -7.76 8.96 14.92
N LEU A 217 -7.45 8.39 16.10
CA LEU A 217 -8.46 7.80 16.99
C LEU A 217 -9.52 8.77 17.51
N PHE A 218 -9.25 10.08 17.44
CA PHE A 218 -10.17 11.13 17.85
C PHE A 218 -10.99 11.70 16.68
N GLY A 219 -10.84 11.13 15.47
CA GLY A 219 -11.53 11.60 14.27
C GLY A 219 -10.87 12.82 13.60
N ASN A 220 -9.68 13.24 14.05
CA ASN A 220 -8.99 14.38 13.47
C ASN A 220 -8.24 13.97 12.20
N VAL A 221 -8.39 14.75 11.12
CA VAL A 221 -7.69 14.54 9.85
C VAL A 221 -6.18 14.67 10.04
N LEU A 222 -5.44 13.74 9.44
CA LEU A 222 -3.98 13.63 9.57
C LEU A 222 -3.20 14.30 8.44
N ILE A 223 -3.87 14.72 7.37
CA ILE A 223 -3.23 15.43 6.26
C ILE A 223 -2.79 16.82 6.74
N PRO A 224 -1.49 17.16 6.73
CA PRO A 224 -1.05 18.50 7.10
C PRO A 224 -1.59 19.56 6.14
N ALA A 225 -1.86 20.76 6.64
CA ALA A 225 -2.37 21.84 5.80
C ALA A 225 -1.41 22.19 4.66
N GLY A 226 -1.91 22.15 3.42
CA GLY A 226 -1.15 22.42 2.21
C GLY A 226 -0.25 21.28 1.74
N ALA A 227 -0.25 20.13 2.42
CA ALA A 227 0.51 18.96 1.99
C ALA A 227 -0.08 18.35 0.71
N PRO A 228 0.77 17.82 -0.19
CA PRO A 228 0.29 17.05 -1.33
C PRO A 228 -0.37 15.77 -0.87
N THR A 229 -1.33 15.27 -1.65
CA THR A 229 -2.13 14.09 -1.32
C THR A 229 -2.09 13.07 -2.46
N VAL A 230 -2.18 11.77 -2.13
CA VAL A 230 -2.25 10.69 -3.11
C VAL A 230 -3.52 9.89 -2.87
N ARG A 231 -4.51 10.05 -3.74
CA ARG A 231 -5.83 9.44 -3.59
C ARG A 231 -6.07 8.35 -4.62
N CYS A 232 -6.55 7.19 -4.18
CA CYS A 232 -6.92 6.12 -5.10
C CYS A 232 -8.18 6.50 -5.87
N ILE A 233 -8.09 6.56 -7.20
CA ILE A 233 -9.19 6.89 -8.11
C ILE A 233 -9.66 5.70 -8.92
N ALA A 234 -8.89 4.63 -8.97
CA ALA A 234 -9.33 3.34 -9.48
C ALA A 234 -8.63 2.24 -8.69
N CYS A 235 -9.35 1.18 -8.36
CA CYS A 235 -8.74 -0.03 -7.87
C CYS A 235 -9.46 -1.24 -8.41
N ASN A 236 -8.64 -2.23 -8.78
CA ASN A 236 -9.12 -3.37 -9.53
C ASN A 236 -9.83 -2.89 -10.82
N GLN A 237 -10.97 -3.49 -11.14
CA GLN A 237 -11.73 -3.15 -12.35
C GLN A 237 -12.62 -1.92 -12.18
N TYR A 238 -12.58 -1.27 -11.01
CA TYR A 238 -13.48 -0.19 -10.62
C TYR A 238 -12.78 1.17 -10.72
N VAL A 239 -13.51 2.16 -11.21
CA VAL A 239 -13.01 3.54 -11.38
C VAL A 239 -13.96 4.50 -10.68
N GLN A 240 -13.42 5.57 -10.11
CA GLN A 240 -14.16 6.69 -9.58
C GLN A 240 -14.70 7.55 -10.74
N GLY A 241 -16.01 7.68 -10.85
CA GLY A 241 -16.67 8.57 -11.80
C GLY A 241 -17.12 9.89 -11.18
N GLN A 242 -17.79 10.72 -11.98
CA GLN A 242 -18.44 11.92 -11.45
C GLN A 242 -19.56 11.50 -10.48
N ALA A 243 -19.33 11.74 -9.20
CA ALA A 243 -20.18 11.46 -8.04
C ALA A 243 -20.44 9.98 -7.67
N ASN A 244 -20.05 8.99 -8.49
CA ASN A 244 -20.30 7.56 -8.21
C ASN A 244 -19.20 6.63 -8.73
N LEU A 245 -19.17 5.39 -8.21
CA LEU A 245 -18.35 4.31 -8.76
C LEU A 245 -18.86 3.91 -10.15
N VAL A 246 -17.94 3.82 -11.12
CA VAL A 246 -18.19 3.24 -12.44
C VAL A 246 -17.70 1.78 -12.39
N GLY A 247 -18.57 0.85 -12.77
CA GLY A 247 -18.31 -0.60 -12.72
C GLY A 247 -17.17 -1.08 -13.63
N GLY A 248 -16.95 -2.40 -13.64
CA GLY A 248 -15.87 -3.09 -14.36
C GLY A 248 -15.60 -2.58 -15.78
N VAL A 249 -14.36 -2.17 -16.07
CA VAL A 249 -13.92 -1.79 -17.43
C VAL A 249 -13.79 -3.06 -18.30
N GLY A 250 -14.58 -3.15 -19.37
CA GLY A 250 -14.50 -4.23 -20.36
C GLY A 250 -13.36 -4.04 -21.36
N GLY A 251 -12.75 -5.13 -21.84
CA GLY A 251 -11.62 -5.10 -22.79
C GLY A 251 -11.04 -6.48 -23.19
N ALA A 252 -10.11 -6.53 -24.14
CA ALA A 252 -9.42 -7.72 -24.65
C ALA A 252 -8.47 -8.41 -23.63
N ALA A 253 -7.70 -9.44 -24.03
CA ALA A 253 -6.93 -10.26 -23.09
C ALA A 253 -5.77 -9.53 -22.37
N ASP A 254 -5.13 -8.53 -23.00
CA ASP A 254 -4.20 -7.64 -22.29
C ASP A 254 -4.93 -6.63 -21.38
N ASP A 255 -6.20 -6.30 -21.71
CA ASP A 255 -7.05 -5.55 -20.79
C ASP A 255 -7.42 -6.38 -19.55
N LEU A 256 -7.42 -7.72 -19.60
CA LEU A 256 -7.66 -8.55 -18.40
C LEU A 256 -6.55 -8.42 -17.35
N LYS A 257 -5.31 -8.12 -17.77
CA LYS A 257 -4.17 -7.90 -16.86
C LYS A 257 -4.30 -6.54 -16.16
N ASN A 258 -4.59 -5.50 -16.93
CA ASN A 258 -4.80 -4.12 -16.43
C ASN A 258 -6.16 -3.89 -15.76
N ARG A 259 -7.12 -4.82 -15.92
CA ARG A 259 -8.39 -4.82 -15.20
C ARG A 259 -8.21 -4.97 -13.70
N LYS A 260 -7.05 -5.42 -13.24
CA LYS A 260 -6.70 -5.33 -11.85
C LYS A 260 -5.46 -4.46 -11.82
N SER A 261 -5.64 -3.19 -11.48
CA SER A 261 -4.58 -2.24 -11.21
C SER A 261 -5.03 -1.27 -10.12
N LEU A 262 -4.09 -0.58 -9.49
CA LEU A 262 -4.37 0.58 -8.66
C LEU A 262 -3.95 1.83 -9.43
N ILE A 263 -4.81 2.85 -9.41
CA ILE A 263 -4.54 4.16 -10.04
C ILE A 263 -4.76 5.24 -9.00
N PHE A 264 -3.82 6.18 -8.96
CA PHE A 264 -3.81 7.26 -7.98
C PHE A 264 -3.78 8.64 -8.64
N LEU A 265 -4.47 9.58 -8.02
CA LEU A 265 -4.40 11.00 -8.32
C LEU A 265 -3.49 11.65 -7.27
N LEU A 266 -2.45 12.33 -7.74
CA LEU A 266 -1.59 13.19 -6.93
C LEU A 266 -2.11 14.63 -7.06
N GLN A 267 -2.35 15.30 -5.93
CA GLN A 267 -2.87 16.68 -5.85
C GLN A 267 -2.05 17.52 -4.90
#